data_AF-A0AA97KI29-F1
#
_entry.id   AF-A0AA97KI29-F1
#
_cell.length_a   1.000
_cell.length_b   1.000
_cell.length_c   1.000
_cell.angle_alpha   90.00
_cell.angle_beta   90.00
_cell.angle_gamma   90.00
#
_symmetry.space_group_name_H-M   'P 1'
#
loop_
_entity.id
_entity.type
_entity.pdbx_description
1 polymer ?
#
loop_
_entity_poly.entity_id
_entity_poly.type
_entity_poly.pdbx_seq_one_letter_code
_entity_poly.pdbx_strand_id
1 'polypeptide(L)'
;MATRAGLLRLARLGRPLLPAARRGLRAGGSLQQQEEFTSLEEKPQFPGASAEFVDRLEFIQPNVISGIPIYRVMDRQGQIVNPSEDPQLPKEEVLKFYRSMTLLNTMDRILYESQRQGRISFYMTNYGEEGTHIGSAAALDDTDLVFGQYREAGVLMHRGYPLDLFMAQCYGNASDPGKGRQMPVHYGCKDLHFVTISSPLATQIPQAVGSAYAIKRENTNRVVICYFGEGAASEGDTHAGFNFAATLECPIIFFCRNNGYAISTPTSEQYRGDGIAARGPGYGIHSIRVDGNDVFAVYNATKEARRRAVAENQPFLIEAMTYRIGHHSTSDDSSAYRSVDEVNYWDKQDHPISRLRHYMVGRGWWDEDQEKSWRKKSRKRVMEAFEEAERKLKPKPQFLFSDVYCEMPWHIQKQQESLERHLKQYGEHYPLGHFEK
;
A
#
# COMPACT_ATOMS: atom_id res chain seq x y z
N MET A 1 -17.66 -6.38 72.64
CA MET A 1 -18.78 -6.75 73.53
C MET A 1 -19.82 -7.47 72.67
N ALA A 2 -19.78 -8.81 72.66
CA ALA A 2 -20.68 -9.71 73.41
C ALA A 2 -22.07 -9.83 72.74
N THR A 3 -22.29 -10.79 71.84
CA THR A 3 -22.73 -12.21 72.03
C THR A 3 -24.21 -12.42 72.42
N ARG A 4 -24.96 -13.13 71.56
CA ARG A 4 -25.82 -14.33 71.81
C ARG A 4 -26.77 -14.51 70.60
N ALA A 5 -26.67 -15.53 69.74
CA ALA A 5 -26.81 -16.99 69.91
C ALA A 5 -28.28 -17.48 70.05
N GLY A 6 -28.72 -18.30 69.09
CA GLY A 6 -29.97 -19.05 69.12
C GLY A 6 -30.11 -19.97 67.89
N LEU A 7 -29.57 -21.19 67.99
CA LEU A 7 -29.68 -22.29 67.03
C LEU A 7 -31.10 -22.85 66.94
N LEU A 8 -31.49 -23.36 65.77
CA LEU A 8 -32.13 -24.68 65.67
C LEU A 8 -31.87 -25.33 64.30
N ARG A 9 -31.15 -26.47 64.35
CA ARG A 9 -30.96 -27.43 63.25
C ARG A 9 -32.11 -28.43 63.29
N LEU A 10 -32.59 -28.84 62.12
CA LEU A 10 -33.10 -30.19 61.89
C LEU A 10 -32.70 -30.63 60.47
N ALA A 11 -32.20 -31.85 60.39
CA ALA A 11 -31.49 -32.44 59.27
C ALA A 11 -32.35 -33.48 58.53
N ARG A 12 -31.83 -33.91 57.36
CA ARG A 12 -32.12 -35.14 56.58
C ARG A 12 -33.32 -35.01 55.62
N LEU A 13 -33.29 -35.42 54.35
CA LEU A 13 -32.48 -36.41 53.61
C LEU A 13 -32.21 -35.95 52.17
N GLY A 14 -31.08 -36.42 51.60
CA GLY A 14 -30.74 -36.25 50.18
C GLY A 14 -31.38 -37.28 49.26
N ARG A 15 -31.44 -36.94 47.96
CA ARG A 15 -31.47 -37.82 46.78
C ARG A 15 -31.07 -37.00 45.52
N PRO A 16 -30.62 -37.65 44.43
CA PRO A 16 -29.43 -37.24 43.68
C PRO A 16 -29.67 -36.31 42.49
N LEU A 17 -28.57 -35.65 42.10
CA LEU A 17 -28.37 -34.88 40.88
C LEU A 17 -28.63 -35.70 39.61
N LEU A 18 -29.48 -35.19 38.73
CA LEU A 18 -29.52 -35.51 37.29
C LEU A 18 -29.07 -34.27 36.51
N PRO A 19 -28.27 -34.41 35.43
CA PRO A 19 -27.68 -33.28 34.75
C PRO A 19 -28.75 -32.54 33.93
N ALA A 20 -28.82 -31.22 34.12
CA ALA A 20 -29.60 -30.34 33.25
C ALA A 20 -28.99 -30.41 31.84
N ALA A 21 -29.72 -31.07 30.93
CA ALA A 21 -29.37 -31.15 29.53
C ALA A 21 -29.24 -29.75 28.93
N ARG A 22 -28.08 -29.47 28.33
CA ARG A 22 -27.85 -28.35 27.43
C ARG A 22 -28.95 -28.36 26.36
N ARG A 23 -29.83 -27.36 26.36
CA ARG A 23 -30.64 -27.03 25.18
C ARG A 23 -29.70 -26.46 24.12
N GLY A 24 -29.16 -27.35 23.29
CA GLY A 24 -28.63 -26.97 21.99
C GLY A 24 -29.79 -26.49 21.12
N LEU A 25 -29.67 -25.27 20.60
CA LEU A 25 -30.46 -24.81 19.46
C LEU A 25 -30.13 -25.73 18.27
N ARG A 26 -31.00 -26.71 18.00
CA ARG A 26 -31.02 -27.42 16.74
C ARG A 26 -31.56 -26.46 15.68
N ALA A 27 -30.68 -25.91 14.86
CA ALA A 27 -31.07 -25.43 13.54
C ALA A 27 -31.45 -26.65 12.71
N GLY A 28 -32.75 -26.88 12.55
CA GLY A 28 -33.27 -27.89 11.65
C GLY A 28 -33.12 -27.41 10.21
N GLY A 29 -31.96 -27.70 9.60
CA GLY A 29 -31.80 -27.69 8.15
C GLY A 29 -32.00 -29.12 7.65
N SER A 30 -33.10 -29.38 6.95
CA SER A 30 -33.26 -30.60 6.16
C SER A 30 -32.26 -30.59 5.02
N LEU A 31 -31.16 -31.34 5.14
CA LEU A 31 -30.38 -31.77 3.98
C LEU A 31 -31.23 -32.81 3.23
N GLN A 32 -32.17 -32.34 2.42
CA GLN A 32 -32.73 -33.16 1.35
C GLN A 32 -31.68 -33.22 0.25
N GLN A 33 -31.29 -34.43 -0.14
CA GLN A 33 -30.39 -34.69 -1.26
C GLN A 33 -30.89 -33.97 -2.51
N GLN A 34 -30.02 -33.19 -3.15
CA GLN A 34 -30.22 -32.73 -4.52
C GLN A 34 -30.31 -33.98 -5.42
N GLU A 35 -31.22 -33.97 -6.39
CA GLU A 35 -31.21 -34.99 -7.44
C GLU A 35 -29.92 -34.81 -8.26
N GLU A 36 -29.05 -35.82 -8.26
CA GLU A 36 -27.87 -35.83 -9.13
C GLU A 36 -28.33 -36.07 -10.58
N PHE A 37 -28.13 -35.09 -11.46
CA PHE A 37 -28.33 -35.27 -12.90
C PHE A 37 -27.21 -36.18 -13.44
N THR A 38 -27.52 -37.47 -13.62
CA THR A 38 -26.52 -38.54 -13.83
C THR A 38 -26.17 -38.80 -15.30
N SER A 39 -26.89 -38.22 -16.27
CA SER A 39 -26.59 -38.38 -17.70
C SER A 39 -25.85 -37.18 -18.28
N LEU A 40 -24.94 -37.41 -19.24
CA LEU A 40 -24.20 -36.35 -19.96
C LEU A 40 -25.14 -35.41 -20.77
N GLU A 41 -26.35 -35.86 -21.09
CA GLU A 41 -27.38 -35.07 -21.78
C GLU A 41 -28.12 -34.11 -20.83
N GLU A 42 -28.12 -34.38 -19.52
CA GLU A 42 -28.79 -33.57 -18.49
C GLU A 42 -27.83 -32.60 -17.78
N LYS A 43 -26.54 -32.59 -18.11
CA LYS A 43 -25.57 -31.63 -17.57
C LYS A 43 -25.53 -30.32 -18.38
N PRO A 44 -25.20 -29.16 -17.76
CA PRO A 44 -25.03 -27.92 -18.50
C PRO A 44 -23.93 -28.00 -19.56
N GLN A 45 -24.22 -27.52 -20.77
CA GLN A 45 -23.29 -27.52 -21.91
C GLN A 45 -22.96 -26.09 -22.39
N PHE A 46 -23.13 -25.08 -21.52
CA PHE A 46 -22.91 -23.69 -21.89
C PHE A 46 -21.41 -23.38 -21.99
N PRO A 47 -20.93 -22.71 -23.06
CA PRO A 47 -19.50 -22.44 -23.24
C PRO A 47 -18.93 -21.38 -22.29
N GLY A 48 -19.78 -20.59 -21.61
CA GLY A 48 -19.36 -19.45 -20.79
C GLY A 48 -19.04 -19.76 -19.33
N ALA A 49 -19.36 -20.95 -18.82
CA ALA A 49 -19.12 -21.33 -17.44
C ALA A 49 -19.05 -22.86 -17.27
N SER A 50 -18.23 -23.32 -16.32
CA SER A 50 -18.29 -24.70 -15.82
C SER A 50 -19.09 -24.71 -14.53
N ALA A 51 -20.31 -25.26 -14.57
CA ALA A 51 -21.26 -25.29 -13.45
C ALA A 51 -22.19 -26.49 -13.56
N GLU A 52 -22.92 -26.79 -12.48
CA GLU A 52 -23.96 -27.81 -12.42
C GLU A 52 -25.35 -27.13 -12.40
N PHE A 53 -26.41 -27.81 -12.87
CA PHE A 53 -27.78 -27.32 -12.69
C PHE A 53 -28.20 -27.42 -11.22
N VAL A 54 -29.03 -26.48 -10.79
CA VAL A 54 -29.77 -26.56 -9.52
C VAL A 54 -31.25 -26.38 -9.82
N ASP A 55 -32.09 -27.16 -9.15
CA ASP A 55 -33.55 -27.16 -9.30
C ASP A 55 -34.25 -26.23 -8.29
N ARG A 56 -33.47 -25.63 -7.38
CA ARG A 56 -33.92 -24.67 -6.37
C ARG A 56 -33.41 -23.28 -6.70
N LEU A 57 -34.33 -22.31 -6.70
CA LEU A 57 -33.99 -20.90 -6.85
C LEU A 57 -33.30 -20.40 -5.57
N GLU A 58 -31.99 -20.20 -5.66
CA GLU A 58 -31.17 -19.68 -4.57
C GLU A 58 -30.22 -18.60 -5.12
N PHE A 59 -30.22 -17.42 -4.48
CA PHE A 59 -29.23 -16.39 -4.79
C PHE A 59 -27.95 -16.64 -4.01
N ILE A 60 -26.79 -16.44 -4.65
CA ILE A 60 -25.50 -16.46 -3.96
C ILE A 60 -25.35 -15.17 -3.16
N GLN A 61 -25.25 -15.29 -1.84
CA GLN A 61 -25.10 -14.15 -0.94
C GLN A 61 -23.61 -13.82 -0.70
N PRO A 62 -23.20 -12.54 -0.76
CA PRO A 62 -21.85 -12.14 -0.40
C PRO A 62 -21.55 -12.41 1.07
N ASN A 63 -20.39 -13.00 1.37
CA ASN A 63 -19.88 -13.11 2.74
C ASN A 63 -19.02 -11.90 3.08
N VAL A 64 -19.63 -10.88 3.69
CA VAL A 64 -18.95 -9.63 4.07
C VAL A 64 -18.63 -9.57 5.57
N ILE A 65 -19.47 -10.20 6.41
CA ILE A 65 -19.33 -10.14 7.88
C ILE A 65 -18.14 -10.97 8.35
N SER A 66 -17.92 -12.14 7.74
CA SER A 66 -16.79 -13.02 8.01
C SER A 66 -15.98 -13.19 6.72
N GLY A 67 -15.51 -12.07 6.18
CA GLY A 67 -14.76 -12.00 4.94
C GLY A 67 -13.42 -12.74 4.93
N ILE A 68 -12.64 -12.52 3.88
CA ILE A 68 -11.28 -13.05 3.73
C ILE A 68 -10.46 -12.67 4.96
N PRO A 69 -9.83 -13.66 5.63
CA PRO A 69 -9.07 -13.41 6.86
C PRO A 69 -7.83 -12.58 6.57
N ILE A 70 -7.38 -11.84 7.59
CA ILE A 70 -6.18 -10.99 7.52
C ILE A 70 -4.98 -11.82 7.99
N TYR A 71 -4.06 -12.13 7.08
CA TYR A 71 -2.82 -12.83 7.39
C TYR A 71 -1.86 -11.97 8.21
N ARG A 72 -1.27 -12.55 9.26
CA ARG A 72 -0.37 -11.89 10.21
C ARG A 72 0.72 -12.85 10.69
N VAL A 73 1.93 -12.33 10.87
CA VAL A 73 3.13 -13.08 11.30
C VAL A 73 3.51 -12.72 12.74
N MET A 74 3.54 -11.43 13.09
CA MET A 74 3.81 -10.93 14.44
C MET A 74 2.62 -10.16 15.02
N ASP A 75 2.44 -10.22 16.33
CA ASP A 75 1.43 -9.41 17.03
C ASP A 75 1.87 -7.94 17.20
N ARG A 76 1.08 -7.15 17.94
CA ARG A 76 1.36 -5.73 18.19
C ARG A 76 2.55 -5.51 19.11
N GLN A 77 2.94 -6.52 19.88
CA GLN A 77 4.09 -6.54 20.78
C GLN A 77 5.35 -7.07 20.07
N GLY A 78 5.27 -7.27 18.74
CA GLY A 78 6.37 -7.78 17.93
C GLY A 78 6.73 -9.24 18.23
N GLN A 79 5.81 -10.01 18.82
CA GLN A 79 6.02 -11.44 19.07
C GLN A 79 5.52 -12.24 17.87
N ILE A 80 6.31 -13.21 17.41
CA ILE A 80 5.92 -14.11 16.33
C ILE A 80 4.77 -15.01 16.81
N VAL A 81 3.64 -14.97 16.10
CA VAL A 81 2.42 -15.69 16.46
C VAL A 81 2.51 -17.16 16.08
N ASN A 82 3.00 -17.44 14.87
CA ASN A 82 3.21 -18.79 14.37
C ASN A 82 4.67 -18.96 13.89
N PRO A 83 5.51 -19.74 14.60
CA PRO A 83 6.91 -19.93 14.24
C PRO A 83 7.15 -20.53 12.84
N SER A 84 6.18 -21.26 12.26
CA SER A 84 6.32 -21.78 10.89
C SER A 84 6.24 -20.70 9.81
N GLU A 85 5.71 -19.52 10.16
CA GLU A 85 5.54 -18.38 9.26
C GLU A 85 6.61 -17.29 9.51
N ASP A 86 7.51 -17.48 10.47
CA ASP A 86 8.65 -16.57 10.68
C ASP A 86 9.58 -16.64 9.46
N PRO A 87 9.79 -15.55 8.71
CA PRO A 87 10.68 -15.58 7.54
C PRO A 87 12.15 -15.79 7.90
N GLN A 88 12.52 -15.73 9.20
CA GLN A 88 13.89 -15.90 9.68
C GLN A 88 14.90 -14.98 8.96
N LEU A 89 14.48 -13.74 8.66
CA LEU A 89 15.33 -12.78 7.97
C LEU A 89 16.57 -12.44 8.81
N PRO A 90 17.74 -12.25 8.17
CA PRO A 90 18.95 -11.88 8.88
C PRO A 90 18.79 -10.50 9.55
N LYS A 91 19.46 -10.31 10.69
CA LYS A 91 19.42 -9.07 11.48
C LYS A 91 19.63 -7.81 10.63
N GLU A 92 20.58 -7.84 9.69
CA GLU A 92 20.93 -6.70 8.85
C GLU A 92 19.79 -6.27 7.93
N GLU A 93 19.02 -7.22 7.40
CA GLU A 93 17.87 -6.96 6.55
C GLU A 93 16.72 -6.35 7.36
N VAL A 94 16.44 -6.90 8.55
CA VAL A 94 15.43 -6.33 9.46
C VAL A 94 15.82 -4.92 9.92
N LEU A 95 17.10 -4.67 10.20
CA LEU A 95 17.60 -3.31 10.49
C LEU A 95 17.45 -2.37 9.29
N LYS A 96 17.65 -2.85 8.06
CA LYS A 96 17.40 -2.08 6.84
C LYS A 96 15.92 -1.69 6.77
N PHE A 97 15.00 -2.62 7.06
CA PHE A 97 13.56 -2.32 7.04
C PHE A 97 13.23 -1.18 8.01
N TYR A 98 13.67 -1.32 9.26
CA TYR A 98 13.42 -0.32 10.30
C TYR A 98 14.02 1.05 9.95
N ARG A 99 15.27 1.08 9.48
CA ARG A 99 15.95 2.32 9.09
C ARG A 99 15.27 2.98 7.88
N SER A 100 14.82 2.22 6.89
CA SER A 100 14.08 2.78 5.75
C SER A 100 12.74 3.39 6.18
N MET A 101 11.94 2.70 7.01
CA MET A 101 10.67 3.24 7.51
C MET A 101 10.86 4.52 8.33
N THR A 102 11.82 4.53 9.25
CA THR A 102 12.06 5.69 10.13
C THR A 102 12.75 6.85 9.41
N LEU A 103 13.56 6.58 8.38
CA LEU A 103 14.10 7.64 7.51
C LEU A 103 13.01 8.29 6.67
N LEU A 104 12.09 7.49 6.11
CA LEU A 104 10.89 7.99 5.43
C LEU A 104 10.03 8.85 6.37
N ASN A 105 9.72 8.35 7.57
CA ASN A 105 8.94 9.10 8.56
C ASN A 105 9.64 10.41 8.97
N THR A 106 10.97 10.43 9.05
CA THR A 106 11.75 11.65 9.32
C THR A 106 11.66 12.64 8.17
N MET A 107 11.78 12.15 6.92
CA MET A 107 11.63 12.96 5.71
C MET A 107 10.25 13.58 5.62
N ASP A 108 9.21 12.78 5.88
CA ASP A 108 7.82 13.22 5.86
C ASP A 108 7.57 14.40 6.80
N ARG A 109 8.06 14.31 8.04
CA ARG A 109 7.91 15.39 9.03
C ARG A 109 8.51 16.71 8.56
N ILE A 110 9.70 16.65 7.96
CA ILE A 110 10.44 17.84 7.50
C ILE A 110 9.77 18.44 6.27
N LEU A 111 9.41 17.63 5.28
CA LEU A 111 8.80 18.12 4.03
C LEU A 111 7.34 18.54 4.21
N TYR A 112 6.59 17.90 5.10
CA TYR A 112 5.26 18.35 5.47
C TYR A 112 5.30 19.76 6.08
N GLU A 113 6.21 20.01 7.03
CA GLU A 113 6.40 21.33 7.63
C GLU A 113 6.92 22.37 6.62
N SER A 114 7.82 21.96 5.73
CA SER A 114 8.28 22.80 4.61
C SER A 114 7.12 23.30 3.75
N GLN A 115 6.17 22.41 3.46
CA GLN A 115 4.97 22.76 2.73
C GLN A 115 4.07 23.72 3.55
N ARG A 116 3.95 23.53 4.87
CA ARG A 116 3.19 24.45 5.73
C ARG A 116 3.74 25.87 5.75
N GLN A 117 5.05 26.01 5.52
CA GLN A 117 5.73 27.30 5.38
C GLN A 117 5.70 27.87 3.95
N GLY A 118 5.10 27.16 2.98
CA GLY A 118 5.02 27.58 1.58
C GLY A 118 6.32 27.44 0.79
N ARG A 119 7.32 26.69 1.31
CA ARG A 119 8.61 26.47 0.64
C ARG A 119 8.49 25.49 -0.53
N ILE A 120 7.56 24.54 -0.42
CA ILE A 120 7.12 23.66 -1.51
C ILE A 120 5.60 23.77 -1.65
N SER A 121 5.06 23.46 -2.84
CA SER A 121 3.65 23.71 -3.15
C SER A 121 2.69 22.65 -2.58
N PHE A 122 3.15 21.41 -2.47
CA PHE A 122 2.32 20.26 -2.10
C PHE A 122 3.15 19.18 -1.42
N TYR A 123 2.52 18.37 -0.56
CA TYR A 123 3.15 17.18 0.00
C TYR A 123 2.12 16.13 0.46
N MET A 124 2.53 14.87 0.49
CA MET A 124 1.77 13.73 1.02
C MET A 124 2.70 12.88 1.88
N THR A 125 2.27 12.60 3.11
CA THR A 125 3.05 11.79 4.05
C THR A 125 2.75 10.30 3.88
N ASN A 126 3.58 9.44 4.47
CA ASN A 126 3.48 7.98 4.36
C ASN A 126 3.09 7.31 5.68
N TYR A 127 2.61 8.11 6.65
CA TYR A 127 2.34 7.65 8.02
C TYR A 127 1.30 6.53 8.08
N GLY A 128 1.71 5.41 8.69
CA GLY A 128 0.91 4.19 8.85
C GLY A 128 1.15 3.17 7.74
N GLU A 129 1.65 3.61 6.58
CA GLU A 129 1.80 2.75 5.41
C GLU A 129 3.26 2.32 5.17
N GLU A 130 4.20 2.73 6.03
CA GLU A 130 5.63 2.41 5.87
C GLU A 130 5.90 0.90 5.85
N GLY A 131 5.16 0.12 6.66
CA GLY A 131 5.26 -1.34 6.69
C GLY A 131 4.91 -1.99 5.35
N THR A 132 3.85 -1.49 4.70
CA THR A 132 3.43 -1.98 3.38
C THR A 132 4.51 -1.74 2.34
N HIS A 133 5.04 -0.52 2.24
CA HIS A 133 6.05 -0.17 1.24
C HIS A 133 7.37 -0.91 1.41
N ILE A 134 7.87 -0.98 2.65
CA ILE A 134 9.20 -1.56 2.92
C ILE A 134 9.12 -3.09 2.86
N GLY A 135 8.08 -3.70 3.42
CA GLY A 135 7.91 -5.16 3.42
C GLY A 135 7.77 -5.72 2.01
N SER A 136 6.96 -5.06 1.16
CA SER A 136 6.79 -5.50 -0.23
C SER A 136 8.03 -5.23 -1.07
N ALA A 137 8.65 -4.06 -0.95
CA ALA A 137 9.86 -3.72 -1.71
C ALA A 137 11.02 -4.69 -1.45
N ALA A 138 11.18 -5.15 -0.20
CA ALA A 138 12.22 -6.09 0.19
C ALA A 138 12.00 -7.51 -0.35
N ALA A 139 10.76 -7.87 -0.67
CA ALA A 139 10.43 -9.19 -1.20
C ALA A 139 10.65 -9.30 -2.73
N LEU A 140 10.78 -8.17 -3.41
CA LEU A 140 11.04 -8.07 -4.85
C LEU A 140 12.54 -8.21 -5.14
N ASP A 141 12.87 -8.56 -6.39
CA ASP A 141 14.22 -8.36 -6.89
C ASP A 141 14.42 -6.87 -7.23
N ASP A 142 15.66 -6.40 -7.18
CA ASP A 142 16.01 -4.99 -7.43
C ASP A 142 15.56 -4.50 -8.81
N THR A 143 15.48 -5.42 -9.79
CA THR A 143 15.06 -5.12 -11.15
C THR A 143 13.57 -5.28 -11.39
N ASP A 144 12.76 -5.79 -10.45
CA ASP A 144 11.31 -5.88 -10.67
C ASP A 144 10.72 -4.47 -10.88
N LEU A 145 9.83 -4.33 -11.85
CA LEU A 145 9.31 -3.02 -12.26
C LEU A 145 8.17 -2.59 -11.33
N VAL A 146 8.22 -1.35 -10.87
CA VAL A 146 7.25 -0.79 -9.93
C VAL A 146 6.42 0.29 -10.61
N PHE A 147 5.09 0.13 -10.56
CA PHE A 147 4.13 1.20 -10.79
C PHE A 147 3.48 1.59 -9.46
N GLY A 148 3.43 2.89 -9.17
CA GLY A 148 2.83 3.42 -7.95
C GLY A 148 1.66 4.36 -8.24
N GLN A 149 1.07 4.90 -7.16
CA GLN A 149 -0.02 5.87 -7.22
C GLN A 149 0.45 7.27 -6.77
N TYR A 150 1.02 7.39 -5.57
CA TYR A 150 1.62 8.63 -5.01
C TYR A 150 2.08 8.47 -3.55
N ARG A 151 1.84 7.31 -2.92
CA ARG A 151 2.26 7.06 -1.53
C ARG A 151 3.42 6.07 -1.45
N GLU A 152 4.03 5.69 -2.57
CA GLU A 152 5.01 4.60 -2.62
C GLU A 152 6.46 5.04 -2.35
N ALA A 153 6.68 6.20 -1.72
CA ALA A 153 8.03 6.73 -1.45
C ALA A 153 8.90 5.76 -0.62
N GLY A 154 8.28 4.92 0.21
CA GLY A 154 8.98 3.87 0.96
C GLY A 154 9.65 2.80 0.09
N VAL A 155 9.12 2.52 -1.11
CA VAL A 155 9.72 1.58 -2.06
C VAL A 155 11.03 2.16 -2.60
N LEU A 156 11.02 3.42 -3.04
CA LEU A 156 12.22 4.15 -3.47
C LEU A 156 13.24 4.26 -2.33
N MET A 157 12.79 4.58 -1.11
CA MET A 157 13.66 4.66 0.07
C MET A 157 14.35 3.31 0.36
N HIS A 158 13.64 2.19 0.21
CA HIS A 158 14.21 0.86 0.40
C HIS A 158 15.21 0.47 -0.72
N ARG A 159 14.92 0.88 -1.96
CA ARG A 159 15.81 0.71 -3.13
C ARG A 159 17.01 1.67 -3.13
N GLY A 160 17.17 2.51 -2.11
CA GLY A 160 18.32 3.39 -1.95
C GLY A 160 18.23 4.68 -2.77
N TYR A 161 17.01 5.13 -3.11
CA TYR A 161 16.83 6.41 -3.79
C TYR A 161 17.44 7.56 -2.97
N PRO A 162 18.29 8.40 -3.57
CA PRO A 162 18.97 9.47 -2.85
C PRO A 162 17.99 10.51 -2.27
N LEU A 163 18.24 10.98 -1.04
CA LEU A 163 17.40 11.99 -0.38
C LEU A 163 17.38 13.31 -1.14
N ASP A 164 18.50 13.70 -1.72
CA ASP A 164 18.65 14.86 -2.60
C ASP A 164 17.71 14.80 -3.81
N LEU A 165 17.42 13.60 -4.37
CA LEU A 165 16.48 13.47 -5.48
C LEU A 165 15.01 13.56 -5.04
N PHE A 166 14.66 12.99 -3.87
CA PHE A 166 13.34 13.25 -3.26
C PHE A 166 13.10 14.74 -3.07
N MET A 167 14.10 15.45 -2.51
CA MET A 167 14.03 16.89 -2.29
C MET A 167 14.00 17.65 -3.62
N ALA A 168 14.84 17.27 -4.59
CA ALA A 168 14.91 17.92 -5.89
C ALA A 168 13.56 17.92 -6.62
N GLN A 169 12.87 16.78 -6.62
CA GLN A 169 11.54 16.64 -7.21
C GLN A 169 10.50 17.51 -6.48
N CYS A 170 10.48 17.51 -5.14
CA CYS A 170 9.54 18.35 -4.38
C CYS A 170 9.79 19.85 -4.55
N TYR A 171 11.04 20.27 -4.69
CA TYR A 171 11.38 21.66 -4.97
C TYR A 171 11.26 22.01 -6.47
N GLY A 172 11.21 21.03 -7.36
CA GLY A 172 11.36 21.23 -8.81
C GLY A 172 12.65 21.98 -9.14
N ASN A 173 13.76 21.66 -8.45
CA ASN A 173 15.05 22.30 -8.68
C ASN A 173 15.82 21.63 -9.84
N ALA A 174 16.95 22.20 -10.24
CA ALA A 174 17.73 21.75 -11.40
C ALA A 174 18.30 20.32 -11.28
N SER A 175 18.36 19.76 -10.07
CA SER A 175 18.76 18.35 -9.88
C SER A 175 17.62 17.37 -10.08
N ASP A 176 16.38 17.82 -10.30
CA ASP A 176 15.23 16.94 -10.54
C ASP A 176 15.35 16.29 -11.92
N PRO A 177 15.45 14.95 -12.02
CA PRO A 177 15.40 14.25 -13.30
C PRO A 177 14.08 14.50 -14.06
N GLY A 178 12.99 14.80 -13.34
CA GLY A 178 11.70 15.21 -13.89
C GLY A 178 11.65 16.66 -14.40
N LYS A 179 12.77 17.39 -14.31
CA LYS A 179 12.93 18.76 -14.81
C LYS A 179 11.93 19.76 -14.20
N GLY A 180 11.47 19.52 -12.98
CA GLY A 180 10.55 20.38 -12.24
C GLY A 180 9.16 20.50 -12.87
N ARG A 181 8.76 19.54 -13.70
CA ARG A 181 7.52 19.63 -14.50
C ARG A 181 6.27 19.13 -13.78
N GLN A 182 6.42 18.23 -12.82
CA GLN A 182 5.31 17.62 -12.11
C GLN A 182 5.15 18.19 -10.70
N MET A 183 3.96 18.00 -10.14
CA MET A 183 3.65 18.31 -8.75
C MET A 183 4.61 17.56 -7.80
N PRO A 184 4.96 18.12 -6.63
CA PRO A 184 5.71 17.39 -5.62
C PRO A 184 5.13 16.00 -5.30
N VAL A 185 5.98 15.06 -4.91
CA VAL A 185 5.67 13.65 -4.63
C VAL A 185 5.44 12.80 -5.89
N HIS A 186 5.57 13.37 -7.09
CA HIS A 186 5.51 12.63 -8.35
C HIS A 186 6.87 12.05 -8.72
N TYR A 187 7.37 11.15 -7.89
CA TYR A 187 8.70 10.55 -8.05
C TYR A 187 8.77 9.58 -9.22
N GLY A 188 9.98 9.41 -9.76
CA GLY A 188 10.29 8.45 -10.82
C GLY A 188 11.79 8.16 -10.83
N CYS A 189 12.17 6.92 -11.12
CA CYS A 189 13.58 6.54 -11.22
C CYS A 189 13.75 5.36 -12.18
N LYS A 190 14.33 5.61 -13.34
CA LYS A 190 14.62 4.56 -14.34
C LYS A 190 15.58 3.51 -13.78
N ASP A 191 16.66 3.94 -13.12
CA ASP A 191 17.72 3.07 -12.63
C ASP A 191 17.27 2.16 -11.49
N LEU A 192 16.28 2.59 -10.72
CA LEU A 192 15.64 1.79 -9.67
C LEU A 192 14.32 1.17 -10.13
N HIS A 193 14.06 1.11 -11.44
CA HIS A 193 12.87 0.50 -12.04
C HIS A 193 11.55 0.93 -11.39
N PHE A 194 11.44 2.24 -11.12
CA PHE A 194 10.25 2.86 -10.55
C PHE A 194 9.67 3.83 -11.58
N VAL A 195 8.53 3.46 -12.15
CA VAL A 195 7.85 4.27 -13.17
C VAL A 195 7.34 5.55 -12.54
N THR A 196 7.52 6.66 -13.26
CA THR A 196 7.14 7.99 -12.78
C THR A 196 5.66 8.06 -12.45
N ILE A 197 5.34 8.55 -11.25
CA ILE A 197 3.98 8.77 -10.78
C ILE A 197 3.24 9.81 -11.65
N SER A 198 1.94 9.58 -11.84
CA SER A 198 0.98 10.53 -12.41
C SER A 198 -0.21 10.72 -11.45
N SER A 199 -0.88 11.87 -11.53
CA SER A 199 -2.03 12.20 -10.67
C SER A 199 -3.28 11.34 -10.95
N PRO A 200 -3.65 11.07 -12.22
CA PRO A 200 -4.88 10.33 -12.54
C PRO A 200 -4.87 8.92 -11.95
N LEU A 201 -5.84 8.66 -11.07
CA LEU A 201 -5.94 7.41 -10.34
C LEU A 201 -6.13 6.22 -11.28
N ALA A 202 -5.58 5.07 -10.86
CA ALA A 202 -5.70 3.77 -11.51
C ALA A 202 -5.14 3.65 -12.94
N THR A 203 -4.79 4.74 -13.62
CA THR A 203 -4.24 4.70 -14.98
C THR A 203 -2.99 3.84 -15.12
N GLN A 204 -2.19 3.73 -14.05
CA GLN A 204 -1.01 2.89 -14.00
C GLN A 204 -1.32 1.38 -13.99
N ILE A 205 -2.53 0.98 -13.60
CA ILE A 205 -2.91 -0.43 -13.43
C ILE A 205 -2.89 -1.17 -14.77
N PRO A 206 -3.63 -0.76 -15.82
CA PRO A 206 -3.54 -1.42 -17.12
C PRO A 206 -2.16 -1.25 -17.79
N GLN A 207 -1.44 -0.15 -17.51
CA GLN A 207 -0.06 0.06 -18.01
C GLN A 207 0.92 -0.96 -17.42
N ALA A 208 0.79 -1.25 -16.13
CA ALA A 208 1.57 -2.26 -15.43
C ALA A 208 1.32 -3.65 -16.03
N VAL A 209 0.08 -3.96 -16.42
CA VAL A 209 -0.28 -5.21 -17.09
C VAL A 209 0.36 -5.32 -18.47
N GLY A 210 0.34 -4.25 -19.28
CA GLY A 210 1.04 -4.22 -20.56
C GLY A 210 2.55 -4.44 -20.41
N SER A 211 3.14 -3.86 -19.37
CA SER A 211 4.56 -4.05 -19.03
C SER A 211 4.86 -5.48 -18.58
N ALA A 212 3.98 -6.08 -17.77
CA ALA A 212 4.10 -7.47 -17.35
C ALA A 212 3.97 -8.44 -18.53
N TYR A 213 3.06 -8.17 -19.46
CA TYR A 213 2.92 -8.93 -20.69
C TYR A 213 4.19 -8.86 -21.55
N ALA A 214 4.81 -7.67 -21.66
CA ALA A 214 6.10 -7.51 -22.33
C ALA A 214 7.21 -8.32 -21.64
N ILE A 215 7.32 -8.22 -20.31
CA ILE A 215 8.29 -8.98 -19.50
C ILE A 215 8.13 -10.49 -19.67
N LYS A 216 6.89 -10.99 -19.71
CA LYS A 216 6.62 -12.40 -20.02
C LYS A 216 7.22 -12.80 -21.37
N ARG A 217 6.98 -11.99 -22.42
CA ARG A 217 7.50 -12.27 -23.77
C ARG A 217 9.01 -12.19 -23.87
N GLU A 218 9.65 -11.34 -23.06
CA GLU A 218 11.11 -11.22 -22.98
C GLU A 218 11.77 -12.36 -22.20
N ASN A 219 11.01 -13.19 -21.47
CA ASN A 219 11.53 -14.28 -20.63
C ASN A 219 12.59 -13.83 -19.62
N THR A 220 12.43 -12.64 -19.03
CA THR A 220 13.43 -12.06 -18.11
C THR A 220 13.29 -12.51 -16.66
N ASN A 221 12.35 -13.41 -16.35
CA ASN A 221 12.02 -13.86 -14.99
C ASN A 221 11.80 -12.70 -13.98
N ARG A 222 11.28 -11.57 -14.48
CA ARG A 222 10.93 -10.39 -13.68
C ARG A 222 9.42 -10.37 -13.41
N VAL A 223 9.03 -9.68 -12.35
CA VAL A 223 7.62 -9.36 -12.08
C VAL A 223 7.39 -7.86 -12.21
N VAL A 224 6.14 -7.49 -12.48
CA VAL A 224 5.66 -6.12 -12.24
C VAL A 224 4.89 -6.09 -10.93
N ILE A 225 5.11 -5.09 -10.10
CA ILE A 225 4.22 -4.78 -8.97
C ILE A 225 3.51 -3.45 -9.24
N CYS A 226 2.21 -3.42 -8.97
CA CYS A 226 1.38 -2.24 -9.18
C CYS A 226 0.63 -1.89 -7.89
N TYR A 227 0.99 -0.75 -7.29
CA TYR A 227 0.36 -0.24 -6.07
C TYR A 227 -0.82 0.68 -6.40
N PHE A 228 -1.87 0.59 -5.58
CA PHE A 228 -3.05 1.46 -5.63
C PHE A 228 -3.83 1.41 -4.31
N GLY A 229 -4.55 2.49 -3.99
CA GLY A 229 -5.46 2.53 -2.85
C GLY A 229 -6.82 1.90 -3.14
N GLU A 230 -7.60 1.60 -2.11
CA GLU A 230 -8.95 1.02 -2.25
C GLU A 230 -9.93 1.96 -2.96
N GLY A 231 -9.72 3.29 -2.86
CA GLY A 231 -10.47 4.27 -3.64
C GLY A 231 -10.17 4.22 -5.14
N ALA A 232 -8.89 4.08 -5.51
CA ALA A 232 -8.50 3.93 -6.91
C ALA A 232 -9.02 2.62 -7.51
N ALA A 233 -9.24 1.60 -6.67
CA ALA A 233 -9.83 0.34 -7.10
C ALA A 233 -11.29 0.45 -7.60
N SER A 234 -11.94 1.60 -7.40
CA SER A 234 -13.28 1.88 -7.95
C SER A 234 -13.26 2.46 -9.37
N GLU A 235 -12.09 2.87 -9.87
CA GLU A 235 -11.95 3.34 -11.25
C GLU A 235 -12.09 2.20 -12.27
N GLY A 236 -12.62 2.52 -13.45
CA GLY A 236 -12.79 1.55 -14.55
C GLY A 236 -11.48 0.90 -15.02
N ASP A 237 -10.37 1.63 -14.93
CA ASP A 237 -9.03 1.13 -15.27
C ASP A 237 -8.58 -0.02 -14.36
N THR A 238 -9.07 -0.08 -13.12
CA THR A 238 -8.81 -1.22 -12.23
C THR A 238 -9.46 -2.49 -12.77
N HIS A 239 -10.73 -2.40 -13.19
CA HIS A 239 -11.44 -3.52 -13.81
C HIS A 239 -10.75 -3.99 -15.09
N ALA A 240 -10.36 -3.04 -15.95
CA ALA A 240 -9.63 -3.34 -17.18
C ALA A 240 -8.31 -4.06 -16.88
N GLY A 241 -7.49 -3.53 -15.97
CA GLY A 241 -6.21 -4.12 -15.61
C GLY A 241 -6.34 -5.51 -15.00
N PHE A 242 -7.26 -5.72 -14.06
CA PHE A 242 -7.46 -7.04 -13.44
C PHE A 242 -7.87 -8.10 -14.49
N ASN A 243 -8.85 -7.77 -15.34
CA ASN A 243 -9.30 -8.71 -16.36
C ASN A 243 -8.20 -9.01 -17.41
N PHE A 244 -7.48 -7.98 -17.88
CA PHE A 244 -6.40 -8.17 -18.85
C PHE A 244 -5.27 -9.00 -18.26
N ALA A 245 -4.89 -8.80 -17.00
CA ALA A 245 -3.83 -9.56 -16.39
C ALA A 245 -4.14 -11.05 -16.28
N ALA A 246 -5.39 -11.39 -15.97
CA ALA A 246 -5.84 -12.78 -15.88
C ALA A 246 -5.94 -13.42 -17.27
N THR A 247 -6.67 -12.79 -18.20
CA THR A 247 -6.90 -13.34 -19.55
C THR A 247 -5.64 -13.40 -20.41
N LEU A 248 -4.69 -12.49 -20.18
CA LEU A 248 -3.40 -12.47 -20.88
C LEU A 248 -2.28 -13.15 -20.10
N GLU A 249 -2.57 -13.79 -18.96
CA GLU A 249 -1.60 -14.54 -18.14
C GLU A 249 -0.34 -13.70 -17.85
N CYS A 250 -0.49 -12.60 -17.13
CA CYS A 250 0.61 -11.67 -16.86
C CYS A 250 1.31 -11.95 -15.51
N PRO A 251 2.66 -11.91 -15.45
CA PRO A 251 3.42 -11.99 -14.19
C PRO A 251 3.36 -10.65 -13.46
N ILE A 252 2.25 -10.38 -12.78
CA ILE A 252 1.99 -9.12 -12.06
C ILE A 252 1.45 -9.35 -10.65
N ILE A 253 1.91 -8.52 -9.72
CA ILE A 253 1.35 -8.40 -8.37
C ILE A 253 0.56 -7.09 -8.30
N PHE A 254 -0.74 -7.18 -8.08
CA PHE A 254 -1.57 -6.06 -7.68
C PHE A 254 -1.49 -5.89 -6.16
N PHE A 255 -1.02 -4.74 -5.71
CA PHE A 255 -0.85 -4.45 -4.29
C PHE A 255 -1.79 -3.31 -3.88
N CYS A 256 -2.94 -3.69 -3.31
CA CYS A 256 -3.92 -2.74 -2.82
C CYS A 256 -3.59 -2.32 -1.38
N ARG A 257 -3.43 -1.02 -1.15
CA ARG A 257 -3.35 -0.42 0.18
C ARG A 257 -4.74 0.01 0.60
N ASN A 258 -5.39 -0.76 1.48
CA ASN A 258 -6.70 -0.42 2.00
C ASN A 258 -6.54 0.24 3.37
N ASN A 259 -6.63 1.57 3.38
CA ASN A 259 -6.41 2.37 4.59
C ASN A 259 -7.71 2.93 5.19
N GLY A 260 -8.86 2.51 4.64
CA GLY A 260 -10.19 2.88 5.07
C GLY A 260 -10.78 4.16 4.47
N TYR A 261 -9.98 4.98 3.74
CA TYR A 261 -10.44 6.29 3.25
C TYR A 261 -9.82 6.74 1.92
N ALA A 262 -10.68 7.14 0.98
CA ALA A 262 -10.33 7.88 -0.21
C ALA A 262 -10.61 9.38 0.00
N ILE A 263 -9.57 10.17 0.33
CA ILE A 263 -9.71 11.55 0.83
C ILE A 263 -10.62 11.55 2.08
N SER A 264 -11.89 11.93 1.94
CA SER A 264 -12.90 11.96 3.00
C SER A 264 -13.91 10.81 2.93
N THR A 265 -13.97 10.08 1.82
CA THR A 265 -14.94 9.01 1.60
C THR A 265 -14.51 7.74 2.35
N PRO A 266 -15.26 7.27 3.36
CA PRO A 266 -14.99 6.01 4.04
C PRO A 266 -15.32 4.81 3.14
N THR A 267 -14.74 3.65 3.44
CA THR A 267 -14.94 2.42 2.64
C THR A 267 -16.39 1.95 2.56
N SER A 268 -17.24 2.27 3.55
CA SER A 268 -18.69 1.98 3.52
C SER A 268 -19.45 2.68 2.40
N GLU A 269 -18.90 3.80 1.90
CA GLU A 269 -19.41 4.56 0.76
C GLU A 269 -18.62 4.25 -0.52
N GLN A 270 -17.44 3.64 -0.40
CA GLN A 270 -16.62 3.25 -1.54
C GLN A 270 -17.09 1.93 -2.18
N TYR A 271 -17.45 0.94 -1.35
CA TYR A 271 -17.90 -0.37 -1.83
C TYR A 271 -18.80 -1.09 -0.82
N ARG A 272 -19.43 -2.18 -1.26
CA ARG A 272 -20.31 -3.03 -0.41
C ARG A 272 -19.88 -4.49 -0.31
N GLY A 273 -18.90 -4.89 -1.12
CA GLY A 273 -18.28 -6.21 -1.02
C GLY A 273 -17.30 -6.30 0.14
N ASP A 274 -16.71 -7.48 0.31
CA ASP A 274 -15.64 -7.74 1.27
C ASP A 274 -14.29 -7.19 0.76
N GLY A 275 -14.15 -5.86 0.79
CA GLY A 275 -12.93 -5.18 0.37
C GLY A 275 -12.56 -5.40 -1.09
N ILE A 276 -11.26 -5.31 -1.37
CA ILE A 276 -10.69 -5.49 -2.70
C ILE A 276 -10.24 -6.94 -2.92
N ALA A 277 -9.73 -7.64 -1.90
CA ALA A 277 -9.30 -9.03 -2.02
C ALA A 277 -10.41 -9.95 -2.56
N ALA A 278 -11.67 -9.74 -2.16
CA ALA A 278 -12.79 -10.55 -2.62
C ALA A 278 -13.15 -10.32 -4.10
N ARG A 279 -12.62 -9.27 -4.74
CA ARG A 279 -12.84 -9.01 -6.17
C ARG A 279 -11.98 -9.92 -7.05
N GLY A 280 -10.76 -10.23 -6.62
CA GLY A 280 -9.78 -10.96 -7.42
C GLY A 280 -10.25 -12.33 -7.91
N PRO A 281 -10.87 -13.20 -7.07
CA PRO A 281 -11.37 -14.50 -7.51
C PRO A 281 -12.40 -14.41 -8.65
N GLY A 282 -13.19 -13.33 -8.72
CA GLY A 282 -14.13 -13.09 -9.81
C GLY A 282 -13.47 -12.88 -11.19
N TYR A 283 -12.18 -12.53 -11.22
CA TYR A 283 -11.35 -12.45 -12.43
C TYR A 283 -10.45 -13.68 -12.63
N GLY A 284 -10.51 -14.67 -11.74
CA GLY A 284 -9.54 -15.78 -11.72
C GLY A 284 -8.17 -15.41 -11.13
N ILE A 285 -8.08 -14.34 -10.33
CA ILE A 285 -6.84 -13.87 -9.71
C ILE A 285 -6.67 -14.47 -8.31
N HIS A 286 -5.50 -15.08 -8.04
CA HIS A 286 -5.14 -15.55 -6.70
C HIS A 286 -5.03 -14.36 -5.74
N SER A 287 -5.78 -14.39 -4.65
CA SER A 287 -5.97 -13.21 -3.79
C SER A 287 -5.71 -13.53 -2.31
N ILE A 288 -5.06 -12.60 -1.62
CA ILE A 288 -4.78 -12.67 -0.18
C ILE A 288 -4.99 -11.30 0.47
N ARG A 289 -5.42 -11.31 1.74
CA ARG A 289 -5.47 -10.11 2.59
C ARG A 289 -4.44 -10.22 3.71
N VAL A 290 -3.69 -9.15 3.96
CA VAL A 290 -2.59 -9.12 4.94
C VAL A 290 -2.73 -7.94 5.90
N ASP A 291 -2.18 -8.10 7.09
CA ASP A 291 -1.98 -7.02 8.05
C ASP A 291 -0.85 -6.10 7.53
N GLY A 292 -1.20 -4.92 7.03
CA GLY A 292 -0.26 -3.96 6.45
C GLY A 292 0.65 -3.28 7.48
N ASN A 293 0.31 -3.37 8.77
CA ASN A 293 1.16 -2.91 9.87
C ASN A 293 2.16 -3.99 10.31
N ASP A 294 2.05 -5.20 9.76
CA ASP A 294 3.00 -6.29 9.92
C ASP A 294 3.94 -6.38 8.70
N VAL A 295 5.14 -5.84 8.84
CA VAL A 295 6.14 -5.86 7.76
C VAL A 295 6.51 -7.28 7.31
N PHE A 296 6.45 -8.28 8.20
CA PHE A 296 6.76 -9.68 7.85
C PHE A 296 5.60 -10.35 7.13
N ALA A 297 4.35 -10.06 7.51
CA ALA A 297 3.19 -10.58 6.78
C ALA A 297 3.16 -10.04 5.34
N VAL A 298 3.43 -8.74 5.18
CA VAL A 298 3.56 -8.10 3.86
C VAL A 298 4.71 -8.72 3.06
N TYR A 299 5.87 -8.90 3.68
CA TYR A 299 7.04 -9.52 3.05
C TYR A 299 6.70 -10.93 2.55
N ASN A 300 6.17 -11.81 3.41
CA ASN A 300 5.86 -13.19 3.07
C ASN A 300 4.89 -13.29 1.89
N ALA A 301 3.78 -12.54 1.97
CA ALA A 301 2.77 -12.56 0.91
C ALA A 301 3.32 -12.04 -0.42
N THR A 302 4.13 -10.97 -0.38
CA THR A 302 4.75 -10.42 -1.58
C THR A 302 5.80 -11.37 -2.14
N LYS A 303 6.60 -12.02 -1.29
CA LYS A 303 7.66 -12.96 -1.70
C LYS A 303 7.07 -14.17 -2.41
N GLU A 304 6.00 -14.73 -1.86
CA GLU A 304 5.32 -15.88 -2.44
C GLU A 304 4.56 -15.49 -3.73
N ALA A 305 3.84 -14.37 -3.72
CA ALA A 305 3.18 -13.84 -4.92
C ALA A 305 4.19 -13.60 -6.05
N ARG A 306 5.35 -13.02 -5.74
CA ARG A 306 6.43 -12.81 -6.71
C ARG A 306 6.95 -14.13 -7.29
N ARG A 307 7.27 -15.09 -6.42
CA ARG A 307 7.78 -16.40 -6.82
C ARG A 307 6.81 -17.11 -7.77
N ARG A 308 5.51 -17.10 -7.44
CA ARG A 308 4.48 -17.76 -8.25
C ARG A 308 4.13 -16.98 -9.50
N ALA A 309 3.99 -15.66 -9.44
CA ALA A 309 3.68 -14.83 -10.61
C ALA A 309 4.70 -15.03 -11.74
N VAL A 310 5.99 -15.08 -11.40
CA VAL A 310 7.07 -15.33 -12.37
C VAL A 310 7.02 -16.76 -12.91
N ALA A 311 6.80 -17.76 -12.04
CA ALA A 311 6.82 -19.17 -12.44
C ALA A 311 5.57 -19.60 -13.23
N GLU A 312 4.41 -19.05 -12.90
CA GLU A 312 3.09 -19.48 -13.38
C GLU A 312 2.53 -18.53 -14.45
N ASN A 313 3.13 -17.34 -14.65
CA ASN A 313 2.58 -16.26 -15.48
C ASN A 313 1.13 -15.93 -15.11
N GLN A 314 0.84 -15.86 -13.80
CA GLN A 314 -0.49 -15.54 -13.30
C GLN A 314 -0.46 -14.32 -12.40
N PRO A 315 -1.53 -13.50 -12.42
CA PRO A 315 -1.63 -12.37 -11.52
C PRO A 315 -1.92 -12.79 -10.08
N PHE A 316 -1.40 -12.00 -9.14
CA PHE A 316 -1.70 -12.11 -7.71
C PHE A 316 -2.22 -10.78 -7.18
N LEU A 317 -3.21 -10.82 -6.30
CA LEU A 317 -3.75 -9.65 -5.60
C LEU A 317 -3.46 -9.75 -4.11
N ILE A 318 -2.77 -8.74 -3.58
CA ILE A 318 -2.54 -8.56 -2.15
C ILE A 318 -3.33 -7.32 -1.70
N GLU A 319 -4.27 -7.48 -0.78
CA GLU A 319 -4.89 -6.37 -0.07
C GLU A 319 -4.24 -6.21 1.31
N ALA A 320 -3.43 -5.17 1.47
CA ALA A 320 -2.82 -4.83 2.75
C ALA A 320 -3.75 -3.88 3.52
N MET A 321 -4.27 -4.37 4.64
CA MET A 321 -5.11 -3.59 5.54
C MET A 321 -4.21 -2.70 6.40
N THR A 322 -4.40 -1.39 6.35
CA THR A 322 -3.61 -0.42 7.11
C THR A 322 -4.51 0.72 7.57
N TYR A 323 -3.91 1.79 8.10
CA TYR A 323 -4.62 3.00 8.47
C TYR A 323 -3.86 4.25 8.05
N ARG A 324 -4.57 5.19 7.43
CA ARG A 324 -3.98 6.47 7.01
C ARG A 324 -3.90 7.42 8.21
N ILE A 325 -2.79 7.34 8.96
CA ILE A 325 -2.58 8.12 10.19
C ILE A 325 -2.54 9.63 9.88
N GLY A 326 -1.81 10.01 8.82
CA GLY A 326 -1.77 11.39 8.36
C GLY A 326 -3.06 11.86 7.68
N HIS A 327 -3.12 13.16 7.38
CA HIS A 327 -4.09 13.70 6.43
C HIS A 327 -3.91 13.06 5.04
N HIS A 328 -4.89 13.21 4.15
CA HIS A 328 -4.78 12.73 2.77
C HIS A 328 -3.56 13.34 2.08
N SER A 329 -3.43 14.67 2.18
CA SER A 329 -2.35 15.50 1.67
C SER A 329 -2.27 16.80 2.47
N THR A 330 -1.35 17.69 2.10
CA THR A 330 -1.28 19.05 2.66
C THR A 330 -2.43 19.99 2.27
N SER A 331 -3.30 19.55 1.35
CA SER A 331 -4.51 20.28 0.94
C SER A 331 -5.77 19.74 1.63
N ASP A 332 -5.60 18.81 2.57
CA ASP A 332 -6.68 18.14 3.30
C ASP A 332 -6.53 18.38 4.80
N ASP A 333 -7.65 18.61 5.47
CA ASP A 333 -7.76 18.56 6.92
C ASP A 333 -8.71 17.42 7.30
N SER A 334 -8.11 16.30 7.70
CA SER A 334 -8.88 15.11 8.00
C SER A 334 -9.65 15.16 9.31
N SER A 335 -9.42 16.15 10.17
CA SER A 335 -10.20 16.34 11.40
C SER A 335 -11.66 16.70 11.09
N ALA A 336 -11.94 17.16 9.86
CA ALA A 336 -13.29 17.47 9.40
C ALA A 336 -14.20 16.23 9.19
N TYR A 337 -13.63 15.03 9.05
CA TYR A 337 -14.40 13.81 8.73
C TYR A 337 -13.91 12.53 9.43
N ARG A 338 -12.88 12.60 10.28
CA ARG A 338 -12.40 11.48 11.10
C ARG A 338 -12.20 11.91 12.53
N SER A 339 -12.48 11.02 13.48
CA SER A 339 -12.28 11.32 14.89
C SER A 339 -10.79 11.28 15.26
N VAL A 340 -10.37 12.18 16.14
CA VAL A 340 -9.01 12.21 16.66
C VAL A 340 -8.69 10.94 17.47
N ASP A 341 -9.68 10.35 18.14
CA ASP A 341 -9.54 9.12 18.91
C ASP A 341 -9.22 7.90 18.02
N GLU A 342 -9.89 7.80 16.86
CA GLU A 342 -9.61 6.76 15.86
C GLU A 342 -8.16 6.86 15.35
N VAL A 343 -7.70 8.06 14.99
CA VAL A 343 -6.33 8.27 14.51
C VAL A 343 -5.30 7.96 15.61
N ASN A 344 -5.55 8.42 16.83
CA ASN A 344 -4.69 8.18 18.00
C ASN A 344 -4.59 6.69 18.36
N TYR A 345 -5.67 5.93 18.16
CA TYR A 345 -5.65 4.49 18.37
C TYR A 345 -4.59 3.85 17.45
N TRP A 346 -4.63 4.13 16.15
CA TRP A 346 -3.69 3.55 15.20
C TRP A 346 -2.24 4.00 15.44
N ASP A 347 -2.02 5.31 15.65
CA ASP A 347 -0.68 5.85 15.90
C ASP A 347 -0.01 5.25 17.15
N LYS A 348 -0.78 5.05 18.22
CA LYS A 348 -0.23 4.58 19.51
C LYS A 348 -0.27 3.07 19.70
N GLN A 349 -1.29 2.40 19.18
CA GLN A 349 -1.55 0.99 19.50
C GLN A 349 -1.10 0.03 18.39
N ASP A 350 -1.07 0.47 17.13
CA ASP A 350 -0.85 -0.43 15.99
C ASP A 350 -0.19 0.30 14.81
N HIS A 351 1.10 0.63 14.98
CA HIS A 351 1.93 1.29 13.97
C HIS A 351 3.07 0.35 13.51
N PRO A 352 3.36 0.23 12.19
CA PRO A 352 4.39 -0.69 11.68
C PRO A 352 5.80 -0.48 12.27
N ILE A 353 6.24 0.77 12.39
CA ILE A 353 7.52 1.14 13.01
C ILE A 353 7.59 0.65 14.47
N SER A 354 6.55 0.91 15.27
CA SER A 354 6.50 0.49 16.68
C SER A 354 6.55 -1.03 16.81
N ARG A 355 5.79 -1.76 15.98
CA ARG A 355 5.76 -3.23 15.98
C ARG A 355 7.12 -3.84 15.64
N LEU A 356 7.78 -3.36 14.58
CA LEU A 356 9.10 -3.84 14.22
C LEU A 356 10.16 -3.50 15.28
N ARG A 357 10.07 -2.33 15.90
CA ARG A 357 10.94 -1.97 17.03
C ARG A 357 10.79 -2.96 18.19
N HIS A 358 9.56 -3.32 18.57
CA HIS A 358 9.32 -4.29 19.63
C HIS A 358 9.91 -5.67 19.30
N TYR A 359 9.76 -6.13 18.06
CA TYR A 359 10.40 -7.37 17.60
C TYR A 359 11.92 -7.32 17.77
N MET A 360 12.57 -6.25 17.30
CA MET A 360 14.03 -6.12 17.37
C MET A 360 14.53 -5.99 18.82
N VAL A 361 13.81 -5.27 19.68
CA VAL A 361 14.15 -5.18 21.12
C VAL A 361 14.02 -6.56 21.78
N GLY A 362 12.96 -7.31 21.48
CA GLY A 362 12.77 -8.68 21.99
C GLY A 362 13.88 -9.65 21.55
N ARG A 363 14.48 -9.42 20.37
CA ARG A 363 15.63 -10.18 19.86
C ARG A 363 16.99 -9.66 20.32
N GLY A 364 17.06 -8.56 21.06
CA GLY A 364 18.31 -7.89 21.46
C GLY A 364 19.07 -7.27 20.27
N TRP A 365 18.37 -6.92 19.19
CA TRP A 365 18.95 -6.35 17.97
C TRP A 365 18.93 -4.82 17.96
N TRP A 366 18.08 -4.21 18.78
CA TRP A 366 17.90 -2.77 18.89
C TRP A 366 17.70 -2.37 20.35
N ASP A 367 18.16 -1.18 20.72
CA ASP A 367 18.04 -0.60 22.05
C ASP A 367 17.84 0.93 21.97
N GLU A 368 17.64 1.56 23.13
CA GLU A 368 17.39 3.00 23.23
C GLU A 368 18.57 3.89 22.80
N ASP A 369 19.80 3.42 22.94
CA ASP A 369 20.98 4.20 22.55
C ASP A 369 21.16 4.16 21.03
N GLN A 370 20.93 2.99 20.41
CA GLN A 370 20.85 2.84 18.96
C GLN A 370 19.69 3.67 18.37
N GLU A 371 18.53 3.70 19.03
CA GLU A 371 17.38 4.52 18.61
C GLU A 371 17.71 6.02 18.62
N LYS A 372 18.26 6.54 19.73
CA LYS A 372 18.66 7.95 19.83
C LYS A 372 19.73 8.32 18.80
N SER A 373 20.75 7.46 18.65
CA SER A 373 21.83 7.66 17.69
C SER A 373 21.30 7.70 16.25
N TRP A 374 20.45 6.74 15.89
CA TRP A 374 19.86 6.68 14.56
C TRP A 374 18.94 7.87 14.30
N ARG A 375 18.07 8.24 15.23
CA ARG A 375 17.17 9.40 15.08
C ARG A 375 17.93 10.71 14.86
N LYS A 376 19.06 10.90 15.56
CA LYS A 376 19.95 12.05 15.34
C LYS A 376 20.57 11.99 13.93
N LYS A 377 21.06 10.83 13.52
CA LYS A 377 21.68 10.60 12.21
C LYS A 377 20.69 10.79 11.06
N SER A 378 19.49 10.22 11.14
CA SER A 378 18.45 10.34 10.11
C SER A 378 18.02 11.79 9.95
N ARG A 379 17.75 12.50 11.05
CA ARG A 379 17.40 13.92 11.00
C ARG A 379 18.51 14.75 10.37
N LYS A 380 19.77 14.52 10.75
CA LYS A 380 20.92 15.23 10.15
C LYS A 380 20.96 15.03 8.62
N ARG A 381 20.88 13.77 8.16
CA ARG A 381 20.91 13.45 6.72
C ARG A 381 19.78 14.11 5.94
N VAL A 382 18.56 14.10 6.46
CA VAL A 382 17.41 14.72 5.80
C VAL A 382 17.58 16.24 5.75
N MET A 383 18.03 16.87 6.85
CA MET A 383 18.27 18.32 6.87
C MET A 383 19.38 18.75 5.92
N GLU A 384 20.47 17.98 5.81
CA GLU A 384 21.55 18.25 4.85
C GLU A 384 21.01 18.26 3.41
N ALA A 385 20.23 17.24 3.01
CA ALA A 385 19.60 17.19 1.69
C ALA A 385 18.56 18.30 1.47
N PHE A 386 17.80 18.65 2.51
CA PHE A 386 16.82 19.73 2.50
C PHE A 386 17.47 21.10 2.25
N GLU A 387 18.50 21.44 3.02
CA GLU A 387 19.22 22.70 2.91
C GLU A 387 19.92 22.84 1.55
N GLU A 388 20.47 21.75 1.02
CA GLU A 388 21.06 21.75 -0.31
C GLU A 388 20.01 21.99 -1.39
N ALA A 389 18.87 21.28 -1.33
CA ALA A 389 17.82 21.38 -2.32
C ALA A 389 17.15 22.76 -2.36
N GLU A 390 17.02 23.43 -1.22
CA GLU A 390 16.42 24.76 -1.11
C GLU A 390 17.32 25.86 -1.74
N ARG A 391 18.64 25.67 -1.72
CA ARG A 391 19.59 26.64 -2.29
C ARG A 391 19.77 26.48 -3.81
N LYS A 392 19.38 25.33 -4.37
CA LYS A 392 19.51 25.05 -5.81
C LYS A 392 18.52 25.88 -6.62
N LEU A 393 18.99 26.37 -7.77
CA LEU A 393 18.16 27.04 -8.76
C LEU A 393 17.16 26.05 -9.38
N LYS A 394 16.10 26.59 -9.96
CA LYS A 394 15.15 25.87 -10.81
C LYS A 394 15.79 25.53 -12.17
N PRO A 395 15.34 24.49 -12.87
CA PRO A 395 15.82 24.17 -14.22
C PRO A 395 15.58 25.35 -15.17
N LYS A 396 16.30 25.39 -16.29
CA LYS A 396 16.12 26.44 -17.29
C LYS A 396 14.67 26.52 -17.79
N PRO A 397 14.08 27.71 -17.99
CA PRO A 397 12.70 27.84 -18.49
C PRO A 397 12.45 27.11 -19.81
N GLN A 398 13.46 26.99 -20.67
CA GLN A 398 13.38 26.28 -21.95
C GLN A 398 13.01 24.79 -21.79
N PHE A 399 13.26 24.19 -20.61
CA PHE A 399 12.87 22.82 -20.35
C PHE A 399 11.35 22.61 -20.35
N LEU A 400 10.53 23.66 -20.30
CA LEU A 400 9.08 23.51 -20.48
C LEU A 400 8.69 23.00 -21.89
N PHE A 401 9.55 23.16 -22.89
CA PHE A 401 9.28 22.78 -24.30
C PHE A 401 9.87 21.43 -24.71
N SER A 402 10.90 20.95 -24.02
CA SER A 402 11.57 19.67 -24.36
C SER A 402 10.79 18.46 -23.84
N ASP A 403 11.04 17.30 -24.43
CA ASP A 403 10.41 16.00 -24.12
C ASP A 403 8.88 15.95 -24.23
N VAL A 404 8.24 16.97 -24.81
CA VAL A 404 6.86 16.86 -25.32
C VAL A 404 6.79 15.78 -26.39
N TYR A 405 7.82 15.77 -27.26
CA TYR A 405 8.16 14.71 -28.19
C TYR A 405 9.66 14.41 -28.06
N CYS A 406 10.12 13.29 -28.62
CA CYS A 406 11.55 12.95 -28.66
C CYS A 406 12.38 14.04 -29.38
N GLU A 407 11.91 14.47 -30.55
CA GLU A 407 12.44 15.63 -31.26
C GLU A 407 11.42 16.76 -31.22
N MET A 408 11.87 17.96 -30.87
CA MET A 408 10.98 19.11 -30.73
C MET A 408 10.46 19.55 -32.12
N PRO A 409 9.14 19.51 -32.37
CA PRO A 409 8.58 19.94 -33.65
C PRO A 409 8.79 21.43 -33.90
N TRP A 410 8.85 21.84 -35.18
CA TRP A 410 9.09 23.24 -35.60
C TRP A 410 8.16 24.26 -34.92
N HIS A 411 6.91 23.90 -34.66
CA HIS A 411 5.94 24.82 -34.06
C HIS A 411 6.20 25.01 -32.55
N ILE A 412 6.73 24.01 -31.85
CA ILE A 412 7.19 24.12 -30.46
C ILE A 412 8.51 24.90 -30.39
N GLN A 413 9.44 24.67 -31.32
CA GLN A 413 10.66 25.47 -31.45
C GLN A 413 10.32 26.97 -31.63
N LYS A 414 9.37 27.29 -32.52
CA LYS A 414 8.88 28.66 -32.72
C LYS A 414 8.28 29.27 -31.44
N GLN A 415 7.59 28.47 -30.62
CA GLN A 415 7.07 28.91 -29.32
C GLN A 415 8.20 29.16 -28.31
N GLN A 416 9.21 28.28 -28.28
CA GLN A 416 10.40 28.47 -27.45
C GLN A 416 11.11 29.78 -27.81
N GLU A 417 11.39 30.03 -29.09
CA GLU A 417 11.99 31.29 -29.54
C GLU A 417 11.12 32.51 -29.19
N SER A 418 9.79 32.35 -29.21
CA SER A 418 8.85 33.39 -28.81
C SER A 418 9.00 33.73 -27.33
N LEU A 419 9.14 32.72 -26.46
CA LEU A 419 9.41 32.94 -25.04
C LEU A 419 10.78 33.60 -24.82
N GLU A 420 11.81 33.17 -25.54
CA GLU A 420 13.15 33.76 -25.43
C GLU A 420 13.15 35.25 -25.81
N ARG A 421 12.45 35.61 -26.90
CA ARG A 421 12.23 37.03 -27.26
C ARG A 421 11.45 37.78 -26.18
N HIS A 422 10.41 37.16 -25.62
CA HIS A 422 9.60 37.75 -24.56
C HIS A 422 10.42 38.01 -23.30
N LEU A 423 11.19 37.04 -22.83
CA LEU A 423 12.04 37.18 -21.63
C LEU A 423 13.20 38.15 -21.85
N LYS A 424 13.67 38.33 -23.09
CA LYS A 424 14.66 39.38 -23.41
C LYS A 424 14.07 40.79 -23.27
N GLN A 425 12.79 40.97 -23.59
CA GLN A 425 12.13 42.27 -23.57
C GLN A 425 11.45 42.59 -22.22
N TYR A 426 10.91 41.58 -21.54
CA TYR A 426 10.05 41.71 -20.36
C TYR A 426 10.56 40.90 -19.16
N GLY A 427 11.83 40.49 -19.18
CA GLY A 427 12.41 39.57 -18.19
C GLY A 427 12.37 40.09 -16.75
N GLU A 428 12.31 41.41 -16.56
CA GLU A 428 12.15 42.08 -15.27
C GLU A 428 10.83 41.73 -14.55
N HIS A 429 9.82 41.27 -15.30
CA HIS A 429 8.54 40.84 -14.75
C HIS A 429 8.49 39.35 -14.37
N TYR A 430 9.60 38.61 -14.58
CA TYR A 430 9.69 37.18 -14.31
C TYR A 430 10.73 36.87 -13.23
N PRO A 431 10.56 35.79 -12.45
CA PRO A 431 11.47 35.43 -11.34
C PRO A 431 12.78 34.77 -11.82
N LEU A 432 13.43 35.32 -12.85
CA LEU A 432 14.58 34.71 -13.53
C LEU A 432 15.81 34.50 -12.64
N GLY A 433 15.93 35.23 -11.53
CA GLY A 433 17.04 35.08 -10.57
C GLY A 433 17.08 33.72 -9.85
N HIS A 434 15.97 32.97 -9.88
CA HIS A 434 15.87 31.64 -9.28
C HIS A 434 16.01 30.49 -10.28
N PHE A 435 16.24 30.77 -11.55
CA PHE A 435 16.34 29.76 -12.61
C PHE A 435 17.77 29.67 -13.13
N GLU A 436 18.18 28.47 -13.55
CA GLU A 436 19.41 28.31 -14.32
C GLU A 436 19.34 29.06 -15.65
N LYS A 437 20.49 29.53 -16.12
CA LYS A 437 20.63 30.29 -17.36
C LYS A 437 20.82 29.40 -18.57
#